data_AF-K1ZJH4-F1
#
_entry.id   AF-K1ZJH4-F1
#
_cell.length_a   1.000
_cell.length_b   1.000
_cell.length_c   1.000
_cell.angle_alpha   90.00
_cell.angle_beta   90.00
_cell.angle_gamma   90.00
#
_symmetry.space_group_name_H-M   'P 1'
#
loop_
_entity.id
_entity.type
_entity.pdbx_description
1 polymer ?
#
loop_
_entity_poly.entity_id
_entity_poly.type
_entity_poly.pdbx_seq_one_letter_code
_entity_poly.pdbx_strand_id
1 'polypeptide(L)'
;LTTAALFDSLADKFSGNLYFYDAVSPIVEAGSIDMSRAFWKNRYSKGADDYLNIALNKDEYFAFYRELIAAKTVPPRDNEKEIFFESCMPIEELARRGEHTLRFGPMKPKGFDDPRTGRMPYAVLQLRTENGLNSAFNIVGFQTKMTFGEQARVLAVIPGLEKIKILRYGVIHKNRYMYSPGLVNFNLSLKSDPSIFAAGQILGSEGYSEAIAGGKLAALNIVYAAKTGENRSVLDLIDCGRTMAGSLFKYLTMSGAPMKKFVPMNSNFGLVDTKSYPKETFHELSREQISKLAGMLKKI
;
A
#
# COMPACT_ATOMS: atom_id res chain seq x y z
N LEU A 1 5.95 11.24 10.23
CA LEU A 1 7.14 11.10 9.37
C LEU A 1 7.50 12.48 8.85
N THR A 2 8.78 12.86 9.06
CA THR A 2 9.40 14.19 8.82
C THR A 2 8.65 15.38 9.43
N THR A 3 9.22 15.98 10.49
CA THR A 3 8.79 17.31 10.92
C THR A 3 8.93 18.28 9.74
N ALA A 4 8.13 19.35 9.72
CA ALA A 4 8.27 20.39 8.69
C ALA A 4 9.73 20.86 8.58
N ALA A 5 10.38 21.09 9.72
CA ALA A 5 11.78 21.47 9.81
C ALA A 5 12.75 20.48 9.13
N LEU A 6 12.63 19.17 9.37
CA LEU A 6 13.50 18.18 8.73
C LEU A 6 13.25 18.13 7.22
N PHE A 7 11.98 18.20 6.81
CA PHE A 7 11.65 18.24 5.39
C PHE A 7 12.23 19.47 4.71
N ASP A 8 12.05 20.66 5.30
CA ASP A 8 12.53 21.91 4.75
C ASP A 8 14.07 21.93 4.67
N SER A 9 14.76 21.39 5.69
CA SER A 9 16.23 21.24 5.67
C SER A 9 16.76 20.30 4.58
N LEU A 10 15.91 19.39 4.11
CA LEU A 10 16.25 18.42 3.07
C LEU A 10 15.65 18.80 1.71
N ALA A 11 14.78 19.82 1.66
CA ALA A 11 14.08 20.24 0.45
C ALA A 11 15.06 20.65 -0.66
N ASP A 12 16.12 21.38 -0.29
CA ASP A 12 17.22 21.76 -1.20
C ASP A 12 17.99 20.53 -1.71
N LYS A 13 18.01 19.44 -0.95
CA LYS A 13 18.62 18.16 -1.35
C LYS A 13 17.66 17.28 -2.16
N PHE A 14 16.36 17.59 -2.23
CA PHE A 14 15.34 16.74 -2.83
C PHE A 14 14.95 17.07 -4.27
N SER A 15 15.60 18.07 -4.90
CA SER A 15 15.42 18.44 -6.31
C SER A 15 13.96 18.30 -6.78
N GLY A 16 13.04 18.92 -6.05
CA GLY A 16 11.63 19.07 -6.37
C GLY A 16 10.65 18.31 -5.46
N ASN A 17 9.51 18.96 -5.24
CA ASN A 17 8.47 18.55 -4.30
C ASN A 17 7.66 17.37 -4.83
N LEU A 18 8.23 16.17 -4.89
CA LEU A 18 7.45 14.97 -5.21
C LEU A 18 6.57 14.57 -4.01
N TYR A 19 5.31 14.29 -4.32
CA TYR A 19 4.33 13.82 -3.35
C TYR A 19 3.34 12.88 -4.01
N PHE A 20 2.76 12.01 -3.20
CA PHE A 20 1.63 11.19 -3.56
C PHE A 20 0.61 11.24 -2.41
N TYR A 21 -0.60 10.83 -2.71
CA TYR A 21 -1.65 10.68 -1.73
C TYR A 21 -1.86 9.21 -1.41
N ASP A 22 -1.80 8.89 -0.11
CA ASP A 22 -2.25 7.59 0.42
C ASP A 22 -3.60 7.81 1.11
N ALA A 23 -4.53 6.89 0.91
CA ALA A 23 -5.86 6.97 1.45
C ALA A 23 -6.04 5.86 2.49
N VAL A 24 -6.68 6.19 3.60
CA VAL A 24 -6.94 5.26 4.71
C VAL A 24 -8.41 4.92 4.75
N SER A 25 -8.74 3.65 4.99
CA SER A 25 -10.13 3.22 5.17
C SER A 25 -10.71 3.65 6.53
N PRO A 26 -12.04 3.85 6.61
CA PRO A 26 -12.74 4.01 7.88
C PRO A 26 -12.62 2.77 8.79
N ILE A 27 -12.60 3.02 10.10
CA ILE A 27 -12.80 2.01 11.15
C ILE A 27 -14.15 2.25 11.80
N VAL A 28 -14.93 1.18 11.97
CA VAL A 28 -16.28 1.20 12.52
C VAL A 28 -16.40 0.39 13.81
N GLU A 29 -17.33 0.78 14.66
CA GLU A 29 -17.64 0.08 15.92
C GLU A 29 -18.42 -1.19 15.64
N ALA A 30 -17.97 -2.32 16.21
CA ALA A 30 -18.61 -3.62 16.03
C ALA A 30 -20.10 -3.62 16.44
N GLY A 31 -20.45 -2.97 17.56
CA GLY A 31 -21.82 -2.90 18.07
C GLY A 31 -22.78 -2.08 17.22
N SER A 32 -22.30 -1.40 16.18
CA SER A 32 -23.12 -0.64 15.24
C SER A 32 -23.47 -1.39 13.95
N ILE A 33 -22.99 -2.64 13.81
CA ILE A 33 -23.23 -3.50 12.66
C ILE A 33 -24.40 -4.44 12.97
N ASP A 34 -25.37 -4.53 12.06
CA ASP A 34 -26.43 -5.53 12.14
C ASP A 34 -25.89 -6.91 11.74
N MET A 35 -25.67 -7.76 12.75
CA MET A 35 -25.16 -9.11 12.58
C MET A 35 -26.14 -10.04 11.84
N SER A 36 -27.41 -9.68 11.67
CA SER A 36 -28.35 -10.46 10.83
C SER A 36 -28.03 -10.34 9.33
N ARG A 37 -27.29 -9.29 8.94
CA ARG A 37 -26.85 -9.01 7.57
C ARG A 37 -25.40 -9.43 7.32
N ALA A 38 -24.65 -9.77 8.37
CA ALA A 38 -23.22 -10.02 8.31
C ALA A 38 -22.88 -11.49 8.63
N PHE A 39 -21.79 -11.99 8.07
CA PHE A 39 -21.32 -13.35 8.31
C PHE A 39 -19.80 -13.46 8.30
N TRP A 40 -19.26 -14.30 9.18
CA TRP A 40 -17.84 -14.59 9.26
C TRP A 40 -17.42 -15.56 8.15
N LYS A 41 -16.39 -15.20 7.38
CA LYS A 41 -15.80 -16.06 6.35
C LYS A 41 -14.49 -15.49 5.83
N ASN A 42 -13.45 -16.32 5.77
CA ASN A 42 -12.23 -16.03 5.02
C ASN A 42 -12.33 -16.40 3.53
N ARG A 43 -11.66 -15.66 2.64
CA ARG A 43 -11.71 -15.89 1.18
C ARG A 43 -10.95 -17.16 0.74
N TYR A 44 -9.85 -17.51 1.41
CA TYR A 44 -8.88 -18.50 0.91
C TYR A 44 -8.41 -19.56 1.92
N SER A 45 -8.93 -19.61 3.16
CA SER A 45 -8.31 -20.43 4.22
C SER A 45 -9.27 -21.29 5.03
N LYS A 46 -8.68 -22.43 5.46
CA LYS A 46 -9.02 -23.28 6.60
C LYS A 46 -8.34 -22.66 7.84
N GLY A 47 -9.06 -21.87 8.62
CA GLY A 47 -8.56 -21.18 9.83
C GLY A 47 -9.70 -20.44 10.53
N ALA A 48 -9.44 -19.78 11.66
CA ALA A 48 -10.43 -18.92 12.31
C ALA A 48 -10.79 -17.74 11.38
N ASP A 49 -12.07 -17.38 11.30
CA ASP A 49 -12.55 -16.31 10.41
C ASP A 49 -12.17 -14.93 10.96
N ASP A 50 -11.26 -14.23 10.28
CA ASP A 50 -10.78 -12.89 10.67
C ASP A 50 -11.56 -11.75 9.98
N TYR A 51 -12.46 -12.13 9.07
CA TYR A 51 -13.23 -11.20 8.25
C TYR A 51 -14.72 -11.40 8.48
N LEU A 52 -15.38 -10.30 8.83
CA LEU A 52 -16.82 -10.16 8.79
C LEU A 52 -17.21 -9.66 7.39
N ASN A 53 -18.26 -10.23 6.81
CA ASN A 53 -18.66 -9.95 5.44
C ASN A 53 -20.12 -9.56 5.39
N ILE A 54 -20.47 -8.56 4.57
CA ILE A 54 -21.85 -8.18 4.28
C ILE A 54 -22.10 -8.45 2.80
N ALA A 55 -23.08 -9.32 2.50
CA ALA A 55 -23.49 -9.64 1.14
C ALA A 55 -24.49 -8.61 0.63
N LEU A 56 -24.23 -8.10 -0.58
CA LEU A 56 -25.14 -7.21 -1.30
C LEU A 56 -25.70 -7.92 -2.53
N ASN A 57 -27.01 -7.77 -2.73
CA ASN A 57 -27.65 -8.08 -4.00
C ASN A 57 -27.36 -6.97 -5.04
N LYS A 58 -27.89 -7.14 -6.25
CA LYS A 58 -27.65 -6.21 -7.36
C LYS A 58 -28.15 -4.80 -7.06
N ASP A 59 -29.37 -4.67 -6.54
CA ASP A 59 -30.01 -3.38 -6.30
C ASP A 59 -29.36 -2.64 -5.12
N GLU A 60 -29.02 -3.36 -4.06
CA GLU A 60 -28.27 -2.86 -2.91
C GLU A 60 -26.89 -2.33 -3.33
N TYR A 61 -26.18 -3.06 -4.19
CA TYR A 61 -24.89 -2.60 -4.75
C TYR A 61 -25.04 -1.32 -5.56
N PHE A 62 -26.04 -1.25 -6.44
CA PHE A 62 -26.25 -0.05 -7.26
C PHE A 62 -26.77 1.13 -6.47
N ALA A 63 -27.51 0.91 -5.38
CA ALA A 63 -27.87 1.97 -4.43
C ALA A 63 -26.61 2.55 -3.79
N PHE A 64 -25.75 1.70 -3.21
CA PHE A 64 -24.47 2.14 -2.67
C PHE A 64 -23.59 2.85 -3.72
N TYR A 65 -23.46 2.28 -4.92
CA TYR A 65 -22.67 2.85 -6.00
C TYR A 65 -23.10 4.28 -6.36
N ARG A 66 -24.41 4.52 -6.51
CA ARG A 66 -24.95 5.85 -6.82
C ARG A 66 -24.59 6.87 -5.75
N GLU A 67 -24.76 6.51 -4.48
CA GLU A 67 -24.44 7.39 -3.37
C GLU A 67 -22.94 7.68 -3.27
N LEU A 68 -22.11 6.68 -3.57
CA LEU A 68 -20.65 6.80 -3.58
C LEU A 68 -20.14 7.75 -4.67
N ILE A 69 -20.61 7.63 -5.91
CA ILE A 69 -20.13 8.50 -7.00
C ILE A 69 -20.62 9.94 -6.85
N ALA A 70 -21.77 10.14 -6.21
CA ALA A 70 -22.35 11.44 -5.90
C ALA A 70 -21.73 12.10 -4.65
N ALA A 71 -20.89 11.38 -3.90
CA ALA A 71 -20.39 11.83 -2.62
C ALA A 71 -19.49 13.07 -2.72
N LYS A 72 -19.65 14.00 -1.79
CA LYS A 72 -18.75 15.17 -1.69
C LYS A 72 -17.38 14.75 -1.15
N THR A 73 -16.33 15.10 -1.88
CA THR A 73 -14.93 14.84 -1.53
C THR A 73 -14.22 16.09 -1.05
N VAL A 74 -13.20 15.91 -0.19
CA VAL A 74 -12.28 17.00 0.17
C VAL A 74 -11.48 17.37 -1.09
N PRO A 75 -11.49 18.65 -1.52
CA PRO A 75 -10.71 19.08 -2.67
C PRO A 75 -9.21 19.03 -2.35
N PRO A 76 -8.34 18.83 -3.36
CA PRO A 76 -6.91 19.03 -3.19
C PRO A 76 -6.62 20.47 -2.75
N ARG A 77 -5.56 20.67 -1.97
CA ARG A 77 -5.09 22.02 -1.61
C ARG A 77 -4.63 22.76 -2.88
N ASP A 78 -4.76 24.09 -2.89
CA ASP A 78 -4.58 24.93 -4.08
C ASP A 78 -3.30 24.61 -4.88
N ASN A 79 -3.46 24.45 -6.20
CA ASN A 79 -2.42 24.14 -7.21
C ASN A 79 -1.78 22.73 -7.15
N GLU A 80 -2.34 21.80 -6.40
CA GLU A 80 -1.83 20.42 -6.33
C GLU A 80 -2.55 19.47 -7.30
N LYS A 81 -1.78 18.57 -7.94
CA LYS A 81 -2.33 17.49 -8.76
C LYS A 81 -2.68 16.31 -7.87
N GLU A 82 -3.85 15.73 -8.09
CA GLU A 82 -4.23 14.48 -7.43
C GLU A 82 -3.48 13.31 -8.05
N ILE A 83 -2.34 12.96 -7.44
CA ILE A 83 -1.54 11.79 -7.81
C ILE A 83 -1.78 10.73 -6.74
N PHE A 84 -2.61 9.74 -7.07
CA PHE A 84 -2.88 8.60 -6.20
C PHE A 84 -1.93 7.45 -6.50
N PHE A 85 -1.50 6.75 -5.46
CA PHE A 85 -0.88 5.45 -5.64
C PHE A 85 -1.96 4.44 -6.04
N GLU A 86 -1.78 3.69 -7.14
CA GLU A 86 -2.84 2.82 -7.70
C GLU A 86 -3.36 1.79 -6.70
N SER A 87 -2.52 1.27 -5.80
CA SER A 87 -2.95 0.33 -4.76
C SER A 87 -3.70 0.97 -3.59
N CYS A 88 -3.65 2.30 -3.46
CA CYS A 88 -4.32 3.06 -2.39
C CYS A 88 -5.31 4.08 -2.94
N MET A 89 -5.89 3.81 -4.11
CA MET A 89 -6.83 4.71 -4.76
C MET A 89 -8.11 4.88 -3.91
N PRO A 90 -8.64 6.11 -3.78
CA PRO A 90 -9.93 6.32 -3.14
C PRO A 90 -11.05 5.54 -3.83
N ILE A 91 -11.92 4.91 -3.04
CA ILE A 91 -12.98 4.04 -3.54
C ILE A 91 -13.96 4.76 -4.47
N GLU A 92 -14.24 6.03 -4.20
CA GLU A 92 -15.04 6.88 -5.07
C GLU A 92 -14.38 7.12 -6.45
N GLU A 93 -13.05 7.20 -6.52
CA GLU A 93 -12.34 7.31 -7.81
C GLU A 93 -12.32 5.97 -8.55
N LEU A 94 -12.18 4.86 -7.83
CA LEU A 94 -12.35 3.52 -8.42
C LEU A 94 -13.76 3.34 -9.00
N ALA A 95 -14.79 3.80 -8.29
CA ALA A 95 -16.18 3.72 -8.74
C ALA A 95 -16.43 4.56 -10.02
N ARG A 96 -15.79 5.73 -10.15
CA ARG A 96 -15.90 6.57 -11.35
C ARG A 96 -15.26 5.95 -12.58
N ARG A 97 -14.29 5.04 -12.43
CA ARG A 97 -13.70 4.29 -13.55
C ARG A 97 -14.68 3.29 -14.19
N GLY A 98 -15.78 2.96 -13.51
CA GLY A 98 -16.85 2.13 -14.08
C GLY A 98 -17.73 1.50 -13.00
N GLU A 99 -19.00 1.30 -13.32
CA GLU A 99 -20.02 0.79 -12.38
C GLU A 99 -19.76 -0.62 -11.86
N HIS A 100 -18.92 -1.40 -12.53
CA HIS A 100 -18.55 -2.75 -12.10
C HIS A 100 -17.14 -2.83 -11.49
N THR A 101 -16.38 -1.75 -11.49
CA THR A 101 -14.97 -1.74 -11.06
C THR A 101 -14.82 -2.28 -9.64
N LEU A 102 -15.71 -1.88 -8.72
CA LEU A 102 -15.65 -2.32 -7.32
C LEU A 102 -15.82 -3.84 -7.18
N ARG A 103 -16.61 -4.49 -8.05
CA ARG A 103 -16.84 -5.96 -8.04
C ARG A 103 -15.64 -6.76 -8.55
N PHE A 104 -14.70 -6.12 -9.21
CA PHE A 104 -13.43 -6.74 -9.58
C PHE A 104 -12.30 -6.40 -8.60
N GLY A 105 -12.48 -5.38 -7.76
CA GLY A 105 -11.56 -4.96 -6.70
C GLY A 105 -12.12 -5.16 -5.30
N PRO A 106 -12.38 -4.08 -4.53
CA PRO A 106 -12.65 -4.15 -3.09
C PRO A 106 -13.94 -4.88 -2.70
N MET A 107 -14.92 -4.96 -3.60
CA MET A 107 -16.22 -5.59 -3.35
C MET A 107 -16.41 -6.93 -4.08
N LYS A 108 -15.31 -7.60 -4.43
CA LYS A 108 -15.32 -8.83 -5.22
C LYS A 108 -16.03 -9.99 -4.50
N PRO A 109 -17.10 -10.58 -5.07
CA PRO A 109 -17.88 -11.64 -4.41
C PRO A 109 -17.27 -13.05 -4.57
N LYS A 110 -16.35 -13.26 -5.51
CA LYS A 110 -15.78 -14.59 -5.80
C LYS A 110 -15.13 -15.20 -4.55
N GLY A 111 -15.59 -16.40 -4.17
CA GLY A 111 -15.16 -17.13 -2.96
C GLY A 111 -16.14 -17.01 -1.78
N PHE A 112 -17.23 -16.27 -1.93
CA PHE A 112 -18.28 -16.12 -0.92
C PHE A 112 -19.60 -16.69 -1.41
N ASP A 113 -20.31 -17.34 -0.49
CA ASP A 113 -21.71 -17.71 -0.66
C ASP A 113 -22.45 -17.02 0.48
N ASP A 114 -23.52 -16.31 0.17
CA ASP A 114 -24.35 -15.66 1.18
C ASP A 114 -25.12 -16.74 1.95
N PRO A 115 -24.92 -16.90 3.27
CA PRO A 115 -25.59 -17.93 4.06
C PRO A 115 -27.12 -17.86 4.00
N ARG A 116 -27.68 -16.68 3.71
CA ARG A 116 -29.14 -16.47 3.64
C ARG A 116 -29.74 -17.01 2.34
N THR A 117 -28.95 -17.08 1.27
CA THR A 117 -29.43 -17.47 -0.06
C THR A 117 -28.77 -18.74 -0.60
N GLY A 118 -27.66 -19.16 0.00
CA GLY A 118 -26.84 -20.28 -0.47
C GLY A 118 -26.18 -20.02 -1.84
N ARG A 119 -26.16 -18.78 -2.31
CA ARG A 119 -25.64 -18.39 -3.63
C ARG A 119 -24.57 -17.31 -3.49
N MET A 120 -23.67 -17.25 -4.46
CA MET A 120 -22.71 -16.16 -4.54
C MET A 120 -23.44 -14.80 -4.67
N PRO A 121 -23.19 -13.84 -3.78
CA PRO A 121 -23.84 -12.53 -3.84
C PRO A 121 -23.35 -11.69 -5.03
N TYR A 122 -24.03 -10.59 -5.31
CA TYR A 122 -23.62 -9.70 -6.40
C TYR A 122 -22.32 -8.95 -6.06
N ALA A 123 -22.18 -8.54 -4.80
CA ALA A 123 -20.99 -7.91 -4.24
C ALA A 123 -20.84 -8.28 -2.75
N VAL A 124 -19.64 -8.12 -2.20
CA VAL A 124 -19.36 -8.36 -0.77
C VAL A 124 -18.57 -7.20 -0.19
N LEU A 125 -19.04 -6.61 0.89
CA LEU A 125 -18.23 -5.74 1.75
C LEU A 125 -17.45 -6.61 2.74
N GLN A 126 -16.14 -6.44 2.82
CA GLN A 126 -15.32 -7.13 3.83
C GLN A 126 -14.88 -6.16 4.93
N LEU A 127 -14.99 -6.62 6.17
CA LEU A 127 -14.60 -5.93 7.39
C LEU A 127 -13.54 -6.78 8.09
N ARG A 128 -12.34 -6.22 8.31
CA ARG A 128 -11.25 -6.91 9.02
C ARG A 128 -11.23 -6.49 10.48
N THR A 129 -11.05 -7.43 11.39
CA THR A 129 -10.83 -7.13 12.81
C THR A 129 -9.62 -6.19 12.98
N GLU A 130 -9.78 -5.11 13.74
CA GLU A 130 -8.66 -4.19 14.03
C GLU A 130 -8.00 -4.44 15.39
N ASN A 131 -8.66 -5.20 16.26
CA ASN A 131 -8.13 -5.54 17.57
C ASN A 131 -8.55 -6.97 17.95
N GLY A 132 -7.83 -7.58 18.89
CA GLY A 132 -8.13 -8.91 19.39
C GLY A 132 -9.42 -9.03 20.21
N LEU A 133 -10.11 -7.91 20.48
CA LEU A 133 -11.41 -7.88 21.17
C LEU A 133 -12.59 -7.91 20.18
N ASN A 134 -12.32 -7.84 18.87
CA ASN A 134 -13.33 -7.71 17.81
C ASN A 134 -14.32 -6.56 18.07
N SER A 135 -13.89 -5.48 18.74
CA SER A 135 -14.74 -4.33 19.07
C SER A 135 -14.74 -3.25 17.97
N ALA A 136 -13.80 -3.35 17.03
CA ALA A 136 -13.64 -2.42 15.92
C ALA A 136 -13.23 -3.15 14.64
N PHE A 137 -13.76 -2.68 13.51
CA PHE A 137 -13.51 -3.25 12.20
C PHE A 137 -13.01 -2.21 11.19
N ASN A 138 -11.99 -2.57 10.42
CA ASN A 138 -11.55 -1.83 9.24
C ASN A 138 -12.41 -2.21 8.04
N ILE A 139 -12.87 -1.24 7.26
CA ILE A 139 -13.55 -1.54 6.00
C ILE A 139 -12.50 -1.76 4.89
N VAL A 140 -12.35 -3.00 4.44
CA VAL A 140 -11.27 -3.43 3.55
C VAL A 140 -11.44 -2.81 2.16
N GLY A 141 -10.42 -2.08 1.69
CA GLY A 141 -10.42 -1.47 0.35
C GLY A 141 -11.37 -0.28 0.17
N PHE A 142 -11.76 0.36 1.28
CA PHE A 142 -12.61 1.55 1.33
C PHE A 142 -11.81 2.80 1.69
N GLN A 143 -10.57 2.89 1.19
CA GLN A 143 -9.77 4.10 1.31
C GLN A 143 -10.52 5.27 0.66
N THR A 144 -10.55 6.46 1.24
CA THR A 144 -11.43 7.53 0.74
C THR A 144 -10.96 8.96 1.03
N LYS A 145 -11.34 9.91 0.17
CA LYS A 145 -11.30 11.36 0.38
C LYS A 145 -12.68 11.99 0.58
N MET A 146 -13.74 11.19 0.73
CA MET A 146 -15.06 11.70 1.09
C MET A 146 -14.97 12.53 2.37
N THR A 147 -15.73 13.62 2.43
CA THR A 147 -15.89 14.37 3.69
C THR A 147 -16.50 13.46 4.76
N PHE A 148 -16.25 13.72 6.04
CA PHE A 148 -16.67 12.82 7.12
C PHE A 148 -18.20 12.60 7.15
N GLY A 149 -18.99 13.64 6.87
CA GLY A 149 -20.45 13.51 6.76
C GLY A 149 -20.86 12.56 5.62
N GLU A 150 -20.17 12.62 4.49
CA GLU A 150 -20.45 11.75 3.35
C GLU A 150 -20.02 10.30 3.59
N GLN A 151 -18.93 10.06 4.32
CA GLN A 151 -18.54 8.71 4.70
C GLN A 151 -19.65 8.02 5.51
N ALA A 152 -20.21 8.71 6.51
CA ALA A 152 -21.32 8.17 7.30
C ALA A 152 -22.57 7.94 6.44
N ARG A 153 -22.93 8.92 5.61
CA ARG A 153 -24.11 8.87 4.73
C ARG A 153 -24.03 7.72 3.71
N VAL A 154 -22.90 7.57 3.04
CA VAL A 154 -22.68 6.56 1.99
C VAL A 154 -22.58 5.16 2.58
N LEU A 155 -21.90 4.99 3.72
CA LEU A 155 -21.82 3.69 4.39
C LEU A 155 -23.17 3.25 4.94
N ALA A 156 -24.00 4.17 5.45
CA ALA A 156 -25.32 3.85 6.00
C ALA A 156 -26.33 3.30 4.96
N VAL A 157 -26.03 3.43 3.67
CA VAL A 157 -26.84 2.85 2.57
C VAL A 157 -26.57 1.36 2.42
N ILE A 158 -25.43 0.87 2.91
CA ILE A 158 -25.10 -0.56 2.87
C ILE A 158 -25.96 -1.29 3.91
N PRO A 159 -26.69 -2.34 3.51
CA PRO A 159 -27.53 -3.10 4.44
C PRO A 159 -26.73 -3.66 5.61
N GLY A 160 -27.21 -3.43 6.82
CA GLY A 160 -26.56 -3.78 8.07
C GLY A 160 -25.58 -2.75 8.61
N LEU A 161 -25.38 -1.63 7.91
CA LEU A 161 -24.62 -0.47 8.37
C LEU A 161 -25.52 0.76 8.58
N GLU A 162 -26.84 0.63 8.64
CA GLU A 162 -27.78 1.75 8.69
C GLU A 162 -27.57 2.66 9.91
N LYS A 163 -27.06 2.09 11.01
CA LYS A 163 -26.75 2.81 12.26
C LYS A 163 -25.25 2.89 12.54
N ILE A 164 -24.43 2.82 11.48
CA ILE A 164 -22.99 2.72 11.58
C ILE A 164 -22.38 3.84 12.44
N LYS A 165 -21.49 3.45 13.34
CA LYS A 165 -20.67 4.37 14.12
C LYS A 165 -19.22 4.27 13.67
N ILE A 166 -18.73 5.34 13.07
CA ILE A 166 -17.36 5.43 12.59
C ILE A 166 -16.48 5.89 13.76
N LEU A 167 -15.55 5.05 14.20
CA LEU A 167 -14.59 5.34 15.26
C LEU A 167 -13.40 6.16 14.72
N ARG A 168 -13.00 5.88 13.48
CA ARG A 168 -11.97 6.63 12.77
C ARG A 168 -12.38 6.78 11.31
N TYR A 169 -12.51 8.02 10.86
CA TYR A 169 -12.83 8.31 9.47
C TYR A 169 -11.64 8.00 8.56
N GLY A 170 -11.97 7.63 7.32
CA GLY A 170 -11.00 7.55 6.25
C GLY A 170 -10.48 8.95 5.92
N VAL A 171 -9.21 9.03 5.56
CA VAL A 171 -8.54 10.30 5.25
C VAL A 171 -7.52 10.07 4.16
N ILE A 172 -7.19 11.15 3.46
CA ILE A 172 -6.03 11.18 2.58
C ILE A 172 -4.86 11.84 3.28
N HIS A 173 -3.72 11.16 3.27
CA HIS A 173 -2.44 11.67 3.71
C HIS A 173 -1.58 12.03 2.51
N LYS A 174 -1.11 13.28 2.49
CA LYS A 174 -0.08 13.72 1.57
C LYS A 174 1.27 13.19 2.04
N ASN A 175 1.84 12.28 1.26
CA ASN A 175 3.13 11.68 1.51
C ASN A 175 4.16 12.26 0.55
N ARG A 176 5.20 12.87 1.10
CA ARG A 176 6.32 13.40 0.32
C ARG A 176 7.40 12.33 0.16
N TYR A 177 8.03 12.31 -1.01
CA TYR A 177 9.15 11.42 -1.33
C TYR A 177 10.15 12.17 -2.22
N MET A 178 11.33 11.61 -2.42
CA MET A 178 12.37 12.22 -3.26
C MET A 178 12.44 11.53 -4.62
N TYR A 179 13.00 12.23 -5.61
CA TYR A 179 13.37 11.61 -6.89
C TYR A 179 14.65 10.77 -6.73
N SER A 180 14.49 9.59 -6.15
CA SER A 180 15.60 8.70 -5.77
C SER A 180 16.58 8.37 -6.91
N PRO A 181 16.15 8.11 -8.17
CA PRO A 181 17.10 7.81 -9.25
C PRO A 181 18.09 8.94 -9.51
N GLY A 182 17.66 10.19 -9.33
CA GLY A 182 18.49 11.37 -9.47
C GLY A 182 19.37 11.66 -8.27
N LEU A 183 18.95 11.28 -7.06
CA LEU A 183 19.47 11.82 -5.80
C LEU A 183 20.17 10.82 -4.89
N VAL A 184 19.93 9.53 -5.09
CA VAL A 184 20.36 8.46 -4.19
C VAL A 184 21.23 7.47 -4.95
N ASN A 185 22.34 7.07 -4.35
CA ASN A 185 23.22 6.02 -4.85
C ASN A 185 22.60 4.64 -4.62
N PHE A 186 23.08 3.62 -5.33
CA PHE A 186 22.55 2.24 -5.17
C PHE A 186 22.82 1.63 -3.78
N ASN A 187 23.74 2.21 -2.99
CA ASN A 187 23.95 1.86 -1.59
C ASN A 187 23.04 2.64 -0.62
N LEU A 188 22.04 3.35 -1.14
CA LEU A 188 21.06 4.18 -0.41
C LEU A 188 21.62 5.46 0.23
N SER A 189 22.89 5.81 -0.01
CA SER A 189 23.45 7.12 0.38
C SER A 189 22.97 8.23 -0.55
N LEU A 190 22.89 9.47 -0.06
CA LEU A 190 22.65 10.62 -0.91
C LEU A 190 23.86 10.89 -1.81
N LYS A 191 23.61 11.27 -3.06
CA LYS A 191 24.68 11.68 -4.00
C LYS A 191 25.35 12.98 -3.58
N SER A 192 24.59 13.89 -2.96
CA SER A 192 25.10 15.17 -2.45
C SER A 192 25.89 15.04 -1.15
N ASP A 193 25.68 13.96 -0.39
CA ASP A 193 26.31 13.72 0.89
C ASP A 193 26.33 12.21 1.20
N PRO A 194 27.42 11.50 0.87
CA PRO A 194 27.52 10.06 1.06
C PRO A 194 27.44 9.58 2.52
N SER A 195 27.47 10.50 3.50
CA SER A 195 27.30 10.16 4.92
C SER A 195 25.82 9.99 5.33
N ILE A 196 24.88 10.48 4.51
CA ILE A 196 23.45 10.44 4.78
C ILE A 196 22.80 9.30 3.97
N PHE A 197 22.07 8.43 4.65
CA PHE A 197 21.32 7.33 4.04
C PHE A 197 19.83 7.57 4.13
N ALA A 198 19.10 7.21 3.08
CA ALA A 198 17.65 7.28 3.03
C ALA A 198 17.06 5.86 2.90
N ALA A 199 15.93 5.61 3.57
CA ALA A 199 15.25 4.31 3.54
C ALA A 199 13.74 4.47 3.78
N GLY A 200 12.96 3.52 3.25
CA GLY A 200 11.51 3.52 3.36
C GLY A 200 10.83 4.52 2.42
N GLN A 201 9.64 5.00 2.80
CA GLN A 201 8.76 5.79 1.94
C GLN A 201 9.41 7.03 1.31
N ILE A 202 10.39 7.64 2.00
CA ILE A 202 11.07 8.81 1.47
C ILE A 202 11.86 8.51 0.19
N LEU A 203 12.28 7.26 -0.03
CA LEU A 203 12.88 6.79 -1.28
C LEU A 203 11.87 6.51 -2.40
N GLY A 204 10.57 6.56 -2.12
CA GLY A 204 9.54 6.06 -3.02
C GLY A 204 9.31 4.55 -2.94
N SER A 205 9.70 3.86 -1.86
CA SER A 205 9.21 2.50 -1.61
C SER A 205 7.84 2.55 -0.91
N GLU A 206 6.90 1.69 -1.28
CA GLU A 206 5.60 1.57 -0.60
C GLU A 206 5.46 0.17 0.03
N GLY A 207 4.92 0.11 1.25
CA GLY A 207 4.74 -1.12 2.01
C GLY A 207 5.69 -1.31 3.20
N TYR A 208 5.21 -2.01 4.23
CA TYR A 208 5.97 -2.25 5.47
C TYR A 208 7.19 -3.15 5.24
N SER A 209 7.04 -4.18 4.42
CA SER A 209 8.12 -5.13 4.10
C SER A 209 9.26 -4.44 3.38
N GLU A 210 8.93 -3.54 2.46
CA GLU A 210 9.84 -2.70 1.68
C GLU A 210 10.58 -1.72 2.57
N ALA A 211 9.88 -1.07 3.51
CA ALA A 211 10.49 -0.18 4.49
C ALA A 211 11.48 -0.92 5.40
N ILE A 212 11.12 -2.11 5.89
CA ILE A 212 12.00 -2.97 6.70
C ILE A 212 13.23 -3.40 5.89
N ALA A 213 13.04 -3.83 4.64
CA ALA A 213 14.12 -4.24 3.75
C ALA A 213 15.07 -3.07 3.47
N GLY A 214 14.54 -1.88 3.20
CA GLY A 214 15.33 -0.68 2.93
C GLY A 214 16.11 -0.21 4.15
N GLY A 215 15.50 -0.22 5.33
CA GLY A 215 16.19 0.12 6.59
C GLY A 215 17.34 -0.85 6.89
N LYS A 216 17.11 -2.16 6.73
CA LYS A 216 18.17 -3.17 6.86
C LYS A 216 19.28 -2.97 5.84
N LEU A 217 18.93 -2.70 4.59
CA LEU A 217 19.91 -2.48 3.53
C LEU A 217 20.76 -1.23 3.79
N ALA A 218 20.15 -0.11 4.22
CA ALA A 218 20.88 1.09 4.60
C ALA A 218 21.86 0.82 5.74
N ALA A 219 21.41 0.11 6.79
CA ALA A 219 22.28 -0.27 7.90
C ALA A 219 23.45 -1.17 7.46
N LEU A 220 23.19 -2.15 6.59
CA LEU A 220 24.24 -3.01 6.02
C LEU A 220 25.26 -2.22 5.20
N ASN A 221 24.81 -1.25 4.39
CA ASN A 221 25.71 -0.40 3.61
C ASN A 221 26.55 0.52 4.50
N ILE A 222 25.98 1.07 5.56
CA ILE A 222 26.72 1.88 6.56
C ILE A 222 27.83 1.04 7.20
N VAL A 223 27.49 -0.16 7.70
CA VAL A 223 28.46 -1.05 8.35
C VAL A 223 29.54 -1.50 7.37
N TYR A 224 29.13 -1.84 6.14
CA TYR A 224 30.06 -2.25 5.09
C TYR A 224 31.07 -1.14 4.77
N ALA A 225 30.60 0.08 4.50
CA ALA A 225 31.46 1.22 4.21
C ALA A 225 32.41 1.54 5.37
N ALA A 226 31.93 1.45 6.62
CA ALA A 226 32.77 1.67 7.81
C ALA A 226 33.89 0.62 7.96
N LYS A 227 33.64 -0.63 7.56
CA LYS A 227 34.61 -1.73 7.67
C LYS A 227 35.61 -1.78 6.53
N THR A 228 35.17 -1.53 5.29
CA THR A 228 36.00 -1.69 4.10
C THR A 228 36.59 -0.38 3.60
N GLY A 229 36.01 0.76 3.99
CA GLY A 229 36.27 2.06 3.37
C GLY A 229 35.66 2.19 1.96
N GLU A 230 34.93 1.19 1.47
CA GLU A 230 34.34 1.19 0.13
C GLU A 230 32.91 1.76 0.15
N ASN A 231 32.65 2.69 -0.77
CA ASN A 231 31.33 3.30 -0.93
C ASN A 231 30.50 2.61 -2.03
N ARG A 232 30.41 1.27 -2.00
CA ARG A 232 29.58 0.45 -2.90
C ARG A 232 28.39 -0.16 -2.16
N SER A 233 27.42 -0.69 -2.89
CA SER A 233 26.27 -1.36 -2.27
C SER A 233 26.62 -2.79 -1.91
N VAL A 234 26.15 -3.28 -0.76
CA VAL A 234 26.21 -4.71 -0.43
C VAL A 234 25.41 -5.55 -1.43
N LEU A 235 24.45 -4.95 -2.15
CA LEU A 235 23.73 -5.62 -3.23
C LEU A 235 24.61 -5.87 -4.46
N ASP A 236 25.75 -5.18 -4.61
CA ASP A 236 26.72 -5.45 -5.69
C ASP A 236 27.50 -6.75 -5.45
N LEU A 237 27.34 -7.36 -4.27
CA LEU A 237 27.97 -8.64 -3.91
C LEU A 237 27.13 -9.86 -4.37
N ILE A 238 25.92 -9.62 -4.87
CA ILE A 238 24.98 -10.66 -5.28
C ILE A 238 24.33 -10.33 -6.62
N ASP A 239 23.66 -11.32 -7.22
CA ASP A 239 22.76 -11.05 -8.35
C ASP A 239 21.46 -10.44 -7.83
N CYS A 240 21.47 -9.12 -7.63
CA CYS A 240 20.34 -8.37 -7.08
C CYS A 240 19.06 -8.53 -7.91
N GLY A 241 19.17 -8.77 -9.23
CA GLY A 241 18.04 -9.00 -10.15
C GLY A 241 17.28 -10.30 -9.89
N ARG A 242 17.91 -11.25 -9.19
CA ARG A 242 17.27 -12.51 -8.74
C ARG A 242 16.55 -12.38 -7.40
N THR A 243 16.56 -11.20 -6.80
CA THR A 243 15.90 -10.93 -5.53
C THR A 243 14.86 -9.82 -5.71
N MET A 244 13.71 -9.94 -5.03
CA MET A 244 12.69 -8.89 -5.06
C MET A 244 13.23 -7.58 -4.46
N ALA A 245 13.91 -7.66 -3.31
CA ALA A 245 14.49 -6.49 -2.64
C ALA A 245 15.56 -5.82 -3.52
N GLY A 246 16.50 -6.59 -4.08
CA GLY A 246 17.54 -6.04 -4.94
C GLY A 246 16.99 -5.38 -6.19
N SER A 247 15.99 -6.00 -6.82
CA SER A 247 15.31 -5.43 -8.00
C SER A 247 14.52 -4.16 -7.68
N LEU A 248 13.82 -4.14 -6.54
CA LEU A 248 13.10 -2.95 -6.05
C LEU A 248 14.07 -1.78 -5.80
N PHE A 249 15.13 -1.99 -5.03
CA PHE A 249 16.08 -0.90 -4.73
C PHE A 249 16.84 -0.46 -5.97
N LYS A 250 17.14 -1.38 -6.90
CA LYS A 250 17.72 -1.02 -8.20
C LYS A 250 16.76 -0.16 -9.01
N TYR A 251 15.47 -0.48 -9.05
CA TYR A 251 14.46 0.36 -9.69
C TYR A 251 14.40 1.75 -9.04
N LEU A 252 14.32 1.81 -7.70
CA LEU A 252 14.19 3.07 -6.97
C LEU A 252 15.40 3.99 -7.14
N THR A 253 16.62 3.47 -7.26
CA THR A 253 17.84 4.30 -7.32
C THR A 253 18.46 4.39 -8.71
N MET A 254 18.10 3.53 -9.65
CA MET A 254 18.75 3.46 -10.97
C MET A 254 17.77 3.43 -12.15
N SER A 255 16.46 3.50 -11.93
CA SER A 255 15.53 3.55 -13.06
C SER A 255 15.75 4.81 -13.91
N GLY A 256 15.66 4.65 -15.23
CA GLY A 256 15.65 5.79 -16.16
C GLY A 256 14.32 6.54 -16.20
N ALA A 257 13.45 6.34 -15.22
CA ALA A 257 12.13 6.97 -15.17
C ALA A 257 12.31 8.48 -15.00
N PRO A 258 11.80 9.32 -15.93
CA PRO A 258 11.89 10.77 -15.77
C PRO A 258 11.20 11.21 -14.48
N MET A 259 11.74 12.22 -13.81
CA MET A 259 11.22 12.73 -12.53
C MET A 259 9.69 12.94 -12.51
N LYS A 260 9.12 13.49 -13.59
CA LYS A 260 7.66 13.74 -13.74
C LYS A 260 6.80 12.48 -13.74
N LYS A 261 7.39 11.30 -13.94
CA LYS A 261 6.73 9.99 -14.01
C LYS A 261 7.17 9.05 -12.89
N PHE A 262 8.11 9.46 -12.04
CA PHE A 262 8.57 8.65 -10.91
C PHE A 262 7.53 8.70 -9.80
N VAL A 263 6.92 7.56 -9.51
CA VAL A 263 5.95 7.36 -8.43
C VAL A 263 6.45 6.25 -7.50
N PRO A 264 5.98 6.19 -6.25
CA PRO A 264 6.36 5.12 -5.36
C PRO A 264 6.09 3.73 -5.95
N MET A 265 6.85 2.74 -5.49
CA MET A 265 6.79 1.36 -5.97
C MET A 265 6.83 0.39 -4.79
N ASN A 266 5.96 -0.61 -4.83
CA ASN A 266 5.99 -1.76 -3.93
C ASN A 266 6.57 -3.00 -4.64
N SER A 267 6.82 -4.05 -3.87
CA SER A 267 7.29 -5.33 -4.41
C SER A 267 6.28 -5.92 -5.38
N ASN A 268 6.68 -6.13 -6.63
CA ASN A 268 5.86 -6.79 -7.62
C ASN A 268 6.70 -7.54 -8.66
N PHE A 269 6.12 -8.58 -9.27
CA PHE A 269 6.83 -9.42 -10.24
C PHE A 269 7.21 -8.70 -11.55
N GLY A 270 6.74 -7.48 -11.79
CA GLY A 270 7.19 -6.67 -12.93
C GLY A 270 8.60 -6.10 -12.75
N LEU A 271 9.15 -6.13 -11.53
CA LEU A 271 10.50 -5.64 -11.22
C LEU A 271 11.59 -6.69 -11.46
N VAL A 272 11.21 -7.97 -11.56
CA VAL A 272 12.15 -9.09 -11.70
C VAL A 272 12.03 -9.72 -13.09
N ASP A 273 13.07 -10.44 -13.53
CA ASP A 273 13.07 -11.10 -14.83
C ASP A 273 12.25 -12.39 -14.82
N THR A 274 10.93 -12.24 -14.96
CA THR A 274 10.03 -13.40 -15.07
C THR A 274 10.08 -14.09 -16.44
N LYS A 275 10.83 -13.56 -17.42
CA LYS A 275 11.00 -14.20 -18.73
C LYS A 275 12.04 -15.29 -18.67
N SER A 276 13.15 -15.02 -17.97
CA SER A 276 14.22 -16.00 -17.77
C SER A 276 13.93 -16.94 -16.59
N TYR A 277 13.15 -16.50 -15.60
CA TYR A 277 12.88 -17.27 -14.38
C TYR A 277 11.37 -17.34 -14.07
N PRO A 278 10.76 -18.53 -13.95
CA PRO A 278 9.36 -18.66 -13.54
C PRO A 278 9.11 -18.07 -12.14
N LYS A 279 7.90 -17.54 -11.91
CA LYS A 279 7.54 -16.85 -10.65
C LYS A 279 7.78 -17.72 -9.41
N GLU A 280 7.56 -19.02 -9.54
CA GLU A 280 7.66 -20.03 -8.50
C GLU A 280 9.11 -20.20 -7.99
N THR A 281 10.09 -19.90 -8.84
CA THR A 281 11.52 -20.07 -8.53
C THR A 281 12.11 -18.90 -7.74
N PHE A 282 11.46 -17.73 -7.74
CA PHE A 282 12.01 -16.51 -7.14
C PHE A 282 12.26 -16.62 -5.63
N HIS A 283 11.49 -17.45 -4.94
CA HIS A 283 11.70 -17.71 -3.52
C HIS A 283 13.03 -18.41 -3.25
N GLU A 284 13.32 -19.45 -4.02
CA GLU A 284 14.57 -20.21 -3.93
C GLU A 284 15.76 -19.37 -4.37
N LEU A 285 15.63 -18.67 -5.50
CA LEU A 285 16.65 -17.74 -6.00
C LEU A 285 16.96 -16.65 -4.97
N SER A 286 15.93 -16.08 -4.33
CA SER A 286 16.11 -15.07 -3.28
C SER A 286 16.86 -15.64 -2.08
N ARG A 287 16.50 -16.84 -1.62
CA ARG A 287 17.19 -17.52 -0.51
C ARG A 287 18.66 -17.78 -0.82
N GLU A 288 18.96 -18.25 -2.03
CA GLU A 288 20.32 -18.51 -2.50
C GLU A 288 21.17 -17.24 -2.45
N GLN A 289 20.67 -16.13 -3.02
CA GLN A 289 21.39 -14.86 -3.04
C GLN A 289 21.54 -14.26 -1.63
N ILE A 290 20.51 -14.31 -0.78
CA ILE A 290 20.60 -13.82 0.61
C ILE A 290 21.64 -14.63 1.39
N SER A 291 21.69 -15.95 1.19
CA SER A 291 22.71 -16.81 1.83
C SER A 291 24.13 -16.45 1.38
N LYS A 292 24.32 -16.21 0.08
CA LYS A 292 25.60 -15.72 -0.47
C LYS A 292 26.01 -14.39 0.15
N LEU A 293 25.08 -13.43 0.21
CA LEU A 293 25.32 -12.12 0.82
C LEU A 293 25.75 -12.27 2.29
N ALA A 294 25.01 -13.05 3.08
CA ALA A 294 25.33 -13.30 4.48
C ALA A 294 26.72 -13.95 4.64
N GLY A 295 27.07 -14.89 3.76
CA GLY A 295 28.38 -15.53 3.74
C GLY A 295 29.53 -14.56 3.42
N MET A 296 29.30 -13.62 2.49
CA MET A 296 30.28 -12.57 2.16
C MET A 296 30.43 -11.56 3.29
N LEU A 297 29.31 -11.08 3.84
CA LEU A 297 29.32 -10.11 4.94
C LEU A 297 29.97 -10.65 6.22
N LYS A 298 29.93 -11.96 6.48
CA LYS A 298 30.65 -12.58 7.61
C LYS A 298 32.17 -12.54 7.47
N LYS A 299 32.70 -12.37 6.25
CA LYS A 299 34.15 -12.33 5.98
C LYS A 299 34.73 -10.92 6.07
N ILE A 300 33.87 -9.90 6.20
CA ILE A 300 34.18 -8.48 6.29
C ILE A 300 33.97 -8.05 7.75
#